data_AF-A0A7V8SYX7-F1
#
_entry.id   AF-A0A7V8SYX7-F1
#
_cell.length_a   1.000
_cell.length_b   1.000
_cell.length_c   1.000
_cell.angle_alpha   90.00
_cell.angle_beta   90.00
_cell.angle_gamma   90.00
#
_symmetry.space_group_name_H-M   'P 1'
#
loop_
_entity.id
_entity.type
_entity.pdbx_description
1 polymer ?
#
loop_
_entity_poly.entity_id
_entity_poly.type
_entity_poly.pdbx_seq_one_letter_code
_entity_poly.pdbx_strand_id
1 'polypeptide(L)'
;SSGTATIETALLGKPMVVVYRVSSLTARLAKPLVKTRFFSMVNLIAGRAVVPELIQDNFTPQRLATEAESLLFGSPGANLRVSAMKRGLEEVQNLLGPPGAVERAADEIARLLGPPSSNAN
;
A
#
# COMPACT_ATOMS: atom_id res chain seq x y z
N SER A 1 4.20 2.05 11.05
CA SER A 1 4.39 0.75 10.37
C SER A 1 4.82 1.03 8.93
N SER A 2 5.48 0.09 8.23
CA SER A 2 5.80 0.29 6.80
C SER A 2 4.56 0.41 5.92
N GLY A 3 3.45 -0.24 6.32
CA GLY A 3 2.16 -0.16 5.63
C GLY A 3 1.58 1.25 5.61
N THR A 4 1.59 1.95 6.75
CA THR A 4 1.09 3.34 6.85
C THR A 4 1.88 4.28 5.94
N ALA A 5 3.21 4.19 5.95
CA ALA A 5 4.07 5.01 5.10
C ALA A 5 3.80 4.81 3.60
N THR A 6 3.53 3.57 3.17
CA THR A 6 3.17 3.31 1.76
C THR A 6 1.85 3.95 1.36
N ILE A 7 0.85 3.95 2.25
CA ILE A 7 -0.44 4.61 2.00
C ILE A 7 -0.32 6.12 2.01
N GLU A 8 0.37 6.71 3.00
CA GLU A 8 0.59 8.16 3.05
C GLU A 8 1.29 8.66 1.79
N THR A 9 2.33 7.94 1.33
CA THR A 9 3.05 8.27 0.10
C THR A 9 2.13 8.14 -1.13
N ALA A 10 1.25 7.15 -1.15
CA ALA A 10 0.28 6.96 -2.23
C ALA A 10 -0.78 8.06 -2.25
N LEU A 11 -1.29 8.49 -1.09
CA LEU A 11 -2.21 9.62 -0.93
C LEU A 11 -1.57 10.94 -1.42
N LEU A 12 -0.26 11.10 -1.26
CA LEU A 12 0.49 12.24 -1.81
C LEU A 12 0.76 12.13 -3.32
N GLY A 13 0.33 11.04 -3.97
CA GLY A 13 0.53 10.78 -5.40
C GLY A 13 2.00 10.65 -5.79
N LYS A 14 2.88 10.26 -4.85
CA LYS A 14 4.32 10.21 -5.08
C LYS A 14 4.74 8.83 -5.58
N PRO A 15 5.37 8.73 -6.78
CA PRO A 15 6.01 7.50 -7.23
C PRO A 15 6.99 6.97 -6.17
N MET A 16 7.03 5.65 -5.98
CA MET A 16 7.83 5.03 -4.92
C MET A 16 8.35 3.66 -5.32
N VAL A 17 9.38 3.21 -4.59
CA VAL A 17 9.90 1.83 -4.61
C VAL A 17 9.75 1.29 -3.20
N VAL A 18 9.13 0.12 -3.05
CA VAL A 18 8.98 -0.52 -1.74
C VAL A 18 10.08 -1.53 -1.56
N VAL A 19 10.82 -1.41 -0.45
CA VAL A 19 11.89 -2.32 -0.10
C VAL A 19 11.58 -3.01 1.22
N TYR A 20 11.89 -4.30 1.33
CA TYR A 20 11.74 -5.02 2.58
C TYR A 20 12.83 -6.08 2.76
N ARG A 21 13.52 -6.01 3.90
CA ARG A 21 14.55 -6.97 4.31
C ARG A 21 14.32 -7.34 5.77
N VAL A 22 14.35 -8.63 6.06
CA VAL A 22 14.36 -9.16 7.43
C VAL A 22 15.51 -10.15 7.54
N SER A 23 15.76 -10.70 8.73
CA SER A 23 16.77 -11.73 8.89
C SER A 23 16.49 -12.94 7.99
N SER A 24 17.54 -13.55 7.43
CA SER A 24 17.40 -14.70 6.54
C SER A 24 16.70 -15.88 7.21
N LEU A 25 16.90 -16.06 8.51
CA LEU A 25 16.20 -17.07 9.30
C LEU A 25 14.69 -16.76 9.39
N THR A 26 14.33 -15.52 9.72
CA THR A 26 12.93 -15.08 9.74
C THR A 26 12.28 -15.25 8.36
N ALA A 27 12.96 -14.85 7.29
CA ALA A 27 12.44 -15.00 5.93
C ALA A 27 12.18 -16.47 5.55
N ARG A 28 13.09 -17.39 5.91
CA ARG A 28 12.92 -18.83 5.66
C ARG A 28 11.74 -19.42 6.44
N LEU A 29 11.58 -19.05 7.71
CA LEU A 29 10.50 -19.54 8.55
C LEU A 29 9.14 -18.94 8.17
N ALA A 30 9.11 -17.67 7.74
CA ALA A 30 7.88 -16.98 7.36
C ALA A 30 7.41 -17.35 5.94
N LYS A 31 8.30 -17.82 5.05
CA LYS A 31 7.97 -18.10 3.64
C LYS A 31 6.73 -18.99 3.44
N PRO A 32 6.51 -20.08 4.19
CA PRO A 32 5.30 -20.90 4.06
C PRO A 32 4.02 -20.20 4.55
N LEU A 33 4.15 -19.18 5.41
CA LEU A 33 3.02 -18.46 6.01
C LEU A 33 2.55 -17.29 5.13
N VAL A 34 3.39 -16.80 4.21
CA VAL A 34 3.04 -15.71 3.31
C VAL A 34 2.15 -16.24 2.17
N LYS A 35 0.85 -15.96 2.26
CA LYS A 35 -0.15 -16.32 1.23
C LYS A 35 -0.47 -15.18 0.26
N THR A 36 0.10 -13.99 0.46
CA THR A 36 -0.21 -12.81 -0.35
C THR A 36 0.75 -12.70 -1.54
N ARG A 37 0.23 -12.23 -2.67
CA ARG A 37 1.01 -11.99 -3.90
C ARG A 37 1.86 -10.72 -3.81
N PHE A 38 1.48 -9.78 -2.96
CA PHE A 38 2.11 -8.48 -2.78
C PHE A 38 2.38 -8.21 -1.29
N PHE A 39 3.37 -7.37 -1.01
CA PHE A 39 3.74 -6.95 0.35
C PHE A 39 3.33 -5.51 0.65
N SER A 40 3.35 -4.62 -0.33
CA SER A 40 2.95 -3.22 -0.13
C SER A 40 1.44 -3.10 -0.07
N MET A 41 0.94 -2.19 0.78
CA MET A 41 -0.50 -1.94 0.86
C MET A 41 -1.05 -1.40 -0.47
N VAL A 42 -0.24 -0.62 -1.20
CA VAL A 42 -0.57 -0.08 -2.52
C VAL A 42 -0.89 -1.21 -3.51
N ASN A 43 0.00 -2.20 -3.66
CA ASN A 43 -0.21 -3.29 -4.60
C ASN A 43 -1.29 -4.28 -4.11
N LEU A 44 -1.44 -4.45 -2.80
CA LEU A 44 -2.52 -5.25 -2.21
C LEU A 44 -3.89 -4.66 -2.54
N ILE A 45 -4.08 -3.36 -2.34
CA ILE A 45 -5.34 -2.66 -2.66
C ILE A 45 -5.60 -2.70 -4.16
N ALA A 46 -4.59 -2.44 -4.99
CA ALA A 46 -4.73 -2.44 -6.44
C ALA A 46 -4.92 -3.84 -7.04
N GLY A 47 -4.62 -4.92 -6.31
CA GLY A 47 -4.62 -6.29 -6.84
C GLY A 47 -3.57 -6.56 -7.92
N ARG A 48 -2.67 -5.61 -8.19
CA ARG A 48 -1.61 -5.68 -9.21
C ARG A 48 -0.38 -4.90 -8.78
N ALA A 49 0.75 -5.13 -9.46
CA ALA A 49 1.97 -4.37 -9.24
C ALA A 49 1.83 -2.94 -9.81
N VAL A 50 1.49 -1.98 -8.96
CA VAL A 50 1.52 -0.53 -9.24
C VAL A 50 2.91 0.03 -8.97
N VAL A 51 3.51 -0.35 -7.84
CA VAL A 51 4.85 0.06 -7.43
C VAL A 51 5.80 -1.14 -7.41
N PRO A 52 7.08 -0.98 -7.77
CA PRO A 52 8.07 -2.05 -7.65
C PRO A 52 8.30 -2.43 -6.19
N GLU A 53 8.35 -3.75 -5.94
CA GLU A 53 8.65 -4.35 -4.65
C GLU A 53 9.98 -5.10 -4.72
N LEU A 54 11.00 -4.61 -3.99
CA LEU A 54 12.30 -5.25 -3.85
C LEU A 54 12.35 -5.95 -2.48
N ILE A 55 12.07 -7.24 -2.48
CA ILE A 55 11.90 -8.05 -1.26
C ILE A 55 13.01 -9.08 -1.14
N GLN A 56 13.61 -9.18 0.05
CA GLN A 56 14.69 -10.13 0.36
C GLN A 56 15.80 -10.12 -0.69
N ASP A 57 15.94 -11.18 -1.50
CA ASP A 57 17.05 -11.34 -2.44
C ASP A 57 16.89 -10.43 -3.68
N ASN A 58 15.68 -9.91 -3.92
CA ASN A 58 15.44 -8.89 -4.93
C ASN A 58 15.90 -7.50 -4.48
N PHE A 59 16.15 -7.30 -3.19
CA PHE A 59 16.66 -6.05 -2.66
C PHE A 59 18.19 -6.00 -2.75
N THR A 60 18.69 -5.69 -3.96
CA THR A 60 20.11 -5.48 -4.23
C THR A 60 20.42 -4.00 -4.49
N PRO A 61 21.63 -3.53 -4.19
CA PRO A 61 22.03 -2.15 -4.46
C PRO A 61 21.82 -1.74 -5.93
N GLN A 62 22.17 -2.63 -6.87
CA GLN A 62 22.04 -2.37 -8.30
C GLN A 62 20.58 -2.19 -8.70
N ARG A 63 19.68 -3.08 -8.23
CA ARG A 63 18.26 -2.97 -8.55
C ARG A 63 17.64 -1.74 -7.91
N LEU A 64 17.97 -1.45 -6.65
CA LEU A 64 17.48 -0.24 -5.99
C LEU A 64 17.94 1.02 -6.75
N ALA A 65 19.21 1.10 -7.14
CA ALA A 65 19.74 2.23 -7.89
C ALA A 65 19.01 2.40 -9.23
N THR A 66 18.86 1.32 -10.02
CA THR A 66 18.11 1.35 -11.28
C THR A 66 16.67 1.84 -11.10
N GLU A 67 15.99 1.35 -10.07
CA GLU A 67 14.62 1.75 -9.77
C GLU A 67 14.53 3.22 -9.34
N ALA A 68 15.44 3.67 -8.48
CA ALA A 68 15.49 5.05 -7.99
C ALA A 68 15.84 6.04 -9.12
N GLU A 69 16.88 5.75 -9.92
CA GLU A 69 17.28 6.57 -11.07
C GLU A 69 16.15 6.67 -12.09
N SER A 70 15.45 5.57 -12.36
CA SER A 70 14.28 5.56 -13.23
C SER A 70 13.17 6.49 -12.73
N LEU A 71 13.00 6.67 -11.42
CA LEU A 71 11.97 7.56 -10.87
C LEU A 71 12.43 9.02 -10.79
N LEU A 72 13.72 9.26 -10.53
CA LEU A 72 14.27 10.59 -10.27
C LEU A 72 14.68 11.34 -11.53
N PHE A 73 15.36 10.67 -12.46
CA PHE A 73 16.07 11.36 -13.56
C PHE A 73 15.42 11.19 -14.92
N GLY A 74 14.45 10.29 -15.06
CA GLY A 74 13.61 10.18 -16.24
C GLY A 74 14.38 9.88 -17.53
N SER A 75 14.53 8.61 -17.92
CA SER A 75 14.83 8.25 -19.31
C SER A 75 13.60 8.45 -20.22
N PRO A 76 13.74 8.50 -21.56
CA PRO A 76 12.58 8.65 -22.47
C PRO A 76 11.45 7.63 -22.22
N GLY A 77 11.77 6.41 -21.75
CA GLY A 77 10.78 5.41 -21.32
C GLY A 77 10.29 5.54 -19.87
N ALA A 78 11.05 6.20 -18.99
CA ALA A 78 10.70 6.39 -17.59
C ALA A 78 9.52 7.34 -17.38
N ASN A 79 9.33 8.32 -18.27
CA ASN A 79 8.18 9.22 -18.20
C ASN A 79 6.85 8.47 -18.32
N LEU A 80 6.78 7.47 -19.20
CA LEU A 80 5.60 6.61 -19.35
C LEU A 80 5.36 5.76 -18.09
N ARG A 81 6.43 5.19 -17.54
CA ARG A 81 6.37 4.36 -16.32
C ARG A 81 5.91 5.15 -15.10
N VAL A 82 6.51 6.32 -14.87
CA VAL A 82 6.13 7.23 -13.77
C VAL A 82 4.67 7.67 -13.93
N SER A 83 4.24 8.00 -15.16
CA SER A 83 2.86 8.38 -15.43
C SER A 83 1.88 7.23 -15.16
N ALA A 84 2.23 6.00 -15.56
CA ALA A 84 1.43 4.81 -15.26
C ALA A 84 1.37 4.52 -13.76
N MET A 85 2.48 4.71 -13.04
CA MET A 85 2.52 4.57 -11.58
C MET A 85 1.60 5.59 -10.92
N LYS A 86 1.68 6.88 -11.29
CA LYS A 86 0.80 7.93 -10.75
C LYS A 86 -0.68 7.61 -10.94
N ARG A 87 -1.09 7.17 -12.14
CA ARG A 87 -2.47 6.72 -12.38
C ARG A 87 -2.87 5.54 -11.49
N GLY A 88 -1.97 4.58 -11.28
CA GLY A 88 -2.22 3.48 -10.34
C GLY A 88 -2.31 3.94 -8.89
N LEU A 89 -1.56 4.97 -8.48
CA LEU A 89 -1.68 5.57 -7.15
C LEU A 89 -3.03 6.29 -7.01
N GLU A 90 -3.47 7.03 -8.01
CA GLU A 90 -4.81 7.65 -8.03
C GLU A 90 -5.93 6.60 -7.93
N GLU A 91 -5.82 5.47 -8.63
CA GLU A 91 -6.73 4.33 -8.48
C GLU A 91 -6.78 3.83 -7.03
N VAL A 92 -5.63 3.65 -6.39
CA VAL A 92 -5.54 3.23 -4.99
C VAL A 92 -6.17 4.26 -4.05
N GLN A 93 -5.98 5.56 -4.28
CA GLN A 93 -6.64 6.62 -3.50
C GLN A 93 -8.17 6.50 -3.59
N ASN A 94 -8.69 6.28 -4.79
CA ASN A 94 -10.13 6.12 -5.00
C ASN A 94 -10.68 4.87 -4.31
N LEU A 95 -9.92 3.77 -4.31
CA LEU A 95 -10.30 2.51 -3.65
C LEU A 95 -10.30 2.60 -2.12
N LEU A 96 -9.48 3.46 -1.51
CA LEU A 96 -9.50 3.71 -0.07
C LEU A 96 -10.79 4.40 0.40
N GLY A 97 -11.52 5.02 -0.53
CA GLY A 97 -12.75 5.72 -0.27
C GLY A 97 -12.54 7.13 0.30
N PRO A 98 -13.64 7.88 0.49
CA PRO A 98 -13.57 9.26 0.95
C PRO A 98 -13.21 9.34 2.44
N PRO A 99 -12.75 10.53 2.90
CA PRO A 99 -12.65 10.85 4.32
C PRO A 99 -13.96 10.55 5.08
N GLY A 100 -13.88 10.43 6.40
CA GLY A 100 -15.05 10.15 7.23
C GLY A 100 -15.18 8.69 7.72
N ALA A 101 -14.08 7.93 7.70
CA ALA A 101 -14.12 6.50 8.06
C ALA A 101 -14.52 6.27 9.53
N VAL A 102 -14.10 7.16 10.43
CA VAL A 102 -14.41 7.08 11.87
C VAL A 102 -15.89 7.36 12.10
N GLU A 103 -16.42 8.38 11.44
CA GLU A 103 -17.81 8.80 11.51
C GLU A 103 -18.73 7.70 10.99
N ARG A 104 -18.42 7.14 9.81
CA ARG A 104 -19.17 5.99 9.27
C ARG A 104 -19.15 4.78 10.21
N ALA A 105 -18.02 4.51 10.85
CA ALA A 105 -17.93 3.43 11.82
C ALA A 105 -18.77 3.72 13.08
N ALA A 106 -18.74 4.95 13.58
CA ALA A 106 -19.55 5.38 14.72
C ALA A 106 -21.05 5.29 14.42
N ASP A 107 -21.48 5.75 13.25
CA ASP A 107 -22.88 5.67 12.79
C ASP A 107 -23.37 4.23 12.71
N GLU A 108 -22.54 3.32 12.19
CA GLU A 108 -22.90 1.90 12.09
C GLU A 108 -22.97 1.23 13.48
N ILE A 109 -22.07 1.57 14.41
CA ILE A 109 -22.15 1.09 15.80
C ILE A 109 -23.43 1.60 16.47
N ALA A 110 -23.73 2.90 16.34
CA ALA A 110 -24.95 3.49 16.90
C ALA A 110 -26.20 2.80 16.34
N ARG A 111 -26.21 2.49 15.04
CA ARG A 111 -27.28 1.73 14.40
C ARG A 111 -27.44 0.32 14.98
N LEU A 112 -26.34 -0.39 15.22
CA LEU A 112 -26.36 -1.75 15.78
C LEU A 112 -26.87 -1.80 17.23
N LEU A 113 -26.64 -0.74 18.01
CA LEU A 113 -27.08 -0.66 19.41
C LEU A 113 -28.59 -0.38 19.54
N GLY A 114 -29.25 0.16 18.50
CA GLY A 114 -30.66 0.52 18.53
C GLY A 114 -30.98 1.64 19.52
N PRO A 115 -32.24 2.12 19.58
CA PRO A 115 -32.67 3.01 20.67
C PRO A 115 -32.63 2.24 22.00
N PRO A 116 -32.34 2.92 23.14
CA PRO A 116 -32.38 2.28 24.44
C PRO A 116 -33.75 1.64 24.65
N SER A 117 -33.78 0.37 25.03
CA SER A 117 -35.01 -0.31 25.46
C SER A 117 -35.64 0.53 26.56
N SER A 118 -36.79 1.14 26.24
CA SER A 118 -37.62 1.93 27.14
C SER A 118 -38.07 1.05 28.31
N ASN A 119 -37.27 0.98 29.37
CA ASN A 119 -37.73 0.51 30.67
C ASN A 119 -38.48 1.66 31.34
N ALA A 120 -39.69 1.88 30.87
CA ALA A 120 -40.72 2.56 31.64
C ALA A 120 -41.50 1.48 32.41
N ASN A 121 -41.20 1.37 33.70
CA ASN A 121 -42.09 0.84 34.74
C ASN A 121 -41.76 1.56 36.04
#